data_AF-A0A8J2MTY6-F1
#
_entry.id   AF-A0A8J2MTY6-F1
#
_cell.length_a   1.000
_cell.length_b   1.000
_cell.length_c   1.000
_cell.angle_alpha   90.00
_cell.angle_beta   90.00
_cell.angle_gamma   90.00
#
_symmetry.space_group_name_H-M   'P 1'
#
loop_
_entity.id
_entity.type
_entity.pdbx_description
1 polymer ?
#
loop_
_entity_poly.entity_id
_entity_poly.type
_entity_poly.pdbx_seq_one_letter_code
_entity_poly.pdbx_strand_id
1 'polypeptide(L)'
;MVDVLRFLNDSGLELSPDKSRMEYCGFLIHPLSQKSLKNLNIIQNKALRIAMGYRQSTSTNIMFAEAKEPPIHLRMQYLCYNFLTKLLAKTKHPLIPILDHIIARRENPTLLFRGSKPLFLFAYEDTIPIQHYIACSDKPWCYNFSYESLWFIPDVDLDTGISIQKATNPRLKFENLFRHELRKASCWFTDGSKIDNNEFAGFANLDA
;
A
#
# COMPACT_ATOMS: atom_id res chain seq x y z
N MET A 1 1.72 -8.82 5.52
CA MET A 1 0.25 -8.60 5.60
C MET A 1 -0.23 -8.48 7.05
N VAL A 2 0.38 -9.21 7.99
CA VAL A 2 0.14 -9.11 9.45
C VAL A 2 0.60 -7.77 10.05
N ASP A 3 1.73 -7.21 9.59
CA ASP A 3 2.25 -5.93 10.12
C ASP A 3 1.43 -4.70 9.74
N VAL A 4 0.67 -4.78 8.64
CA VAL A 4 -0.24 -3.70 8.21
C VAL A 4 -1.49 -3.66 9.08
N LEU A 5 -1.94 -4.82 9.58
CA LEU A 5 -3.07 -4.92 10.51
C LEU A 5 -2.72 -4.38 11.90
N ARG A 6 -1.48 -4.58 12.37
CA ARG A 6 -1.00 -3.98 13.63
C ARG A 6 -0.96 -2.45 13.55
N PHE A 7 -0.49 -1.90 12.43
CA PHE A 7 -0.45 -0.44 12.21
C PHE A 7 -1.83 0.23 12.22
N LEU A 8 -2.89 -0.50 11.84
CA LEU A 8 -4.27 0.01 11.86
C LEU A 8 -4.88 0.00 13.26
N ASN A 9 -4.51 -0.96 14.11
CA ASN A 9 -4.98 -1.02 15.50
C ASN A 9 -4.50 0.17 16.34
N ASP A 10 -3.26 0.63 16.12
CA ASP A 10 -2.68 1.76 16.88
C ASP A 10 -3.23 3.13 16.46
N SER A 11 -3.98 3.20 15.35
CA SER A 11 -4.55 4.44 14.80
C SER A 11 -5.99 4.74 15.31
N GLY A 12 -6.56 3.89 16.18
CA GLY A 12 -7.93 4.06 16.71
C GLY A 12 -9.05 3.95 15.67
N LEU A 13 -8.74 3.44 14.47
CA LEU A 13 -9.69 3.21 13.38
C LEU A 13 -9.76 1.70 13.13
N GLU A 14 -10.61 1.01 13.89
CA GLU A 14 -11.01 -0.37 13.60
C GLU A 14 -11.84 -0.39 12.30
N LEU A 15 -11.16 -0.31 11.15
CA LEU A 15 -11.73 -0.59 9.86
C LEU A 15 -11.65 -2.11 9.63
N SER A 16 -12.81 -2.74 9.39
CA SER A 16 -12.85 -4.16 9.05
C SER A 16 -11.90 -4.47 7.87
N PRO A 17 -11.29 -5.67 7.83
CA PRO A 17 -10.27 -6.02 6.82
C PRO A 17 -10.72 -5.77 5.38
N ASP A 18 -12.01 -5.91 5.09
CA ASP A 18 -12.55 -5.74 3.74
C ASP A 18 -12.77 -4.26 3.37
N LYS A 19 -13.15 -3.42 4.34
CA LYS A 19 -13.32 -1.97 4.14
C LYS A 19 -11.96 -1.29 3.95
N SER A 20 -10.95 -1.72 4.72
CA SER A 20 -9.58 -1.21 4.59
C SER A 20 -8.94 -1.55 3.23
N ARG A 21 -9.18 -2.76 2.68
CA ARG A 21 -8.57 -3.18 1.41
C ARG A 21 -9.11 -2.45 0.18
N MET A 22 -10.41 -2.14 0.14
CA MET A 22 -11.00 -1.44 -1.00
C MET A 22 -10.68 0.05 -1.00
N GLU A 23 -10.64 0.68 0.17
CA GLU A 23 -10.47 2.14 0.26
C GLU A 23 -9.01 2.57 0.23
N TYR A 24 -8.09 1.74 0.76
CA TYR A 24 -6.66 2.06 0.79
C TYR A 24 -6.03 2.20 -0.60
N CYS A 25 -6.47 1.41 -1.58
CA CYS A 25 -6.02 1.56 -2.96
C CYS A 25 -6.93 2.47 -3.82
N GLY A 26 -8.03 2.99 -3.26
CA GLY A 26 -9.06 3.72 -4.01
C GLY A 26 -8.54 4.99 -4.69
N PHE A 27 -7.53 5.65 -4.12
CA PHE A 27 -6.90 6.82 -4.74
C PHE A 27 -5.84 6.48 -5.80
N LEU A 28 -5.30 5.26 -5.80
CA LEU A 28 -4.32 4.76 -6.78
C LEU A 28 -4.99 4.13 -8.00
N ILE A 29 -6.10 3.44 -7.78
CA ILE A 29 -6.92 2.84 -8.83
C ILE A 29 -7.73 3.97 -9.47
N HIS A 30 -7.07 4.66 -10.42
CA HIS A 30 -7.50 5.58 -11.48
C HIS A 30 -9.01 5.88 -11.61
N PRO A 31 -9.43 7.12 -11.94
CA PRO A 31 -10.71 7.69 -11.55
C PRO A 31 -11.84 6.77 -11.97
N LEU A 32 -12.52 6.24 -10.95
CA LEU A 32 -13.77 5.55 -11.10
C LEU A 32 -14.66 6.37 -12.03
N SER A 33 -15.24 5.72 -13.05
CA SER A 33 -16.24 6.39 -13.89
C SER A 33 -17.29 7.02 -12.98
N GLN A 34 -17.83 8.18 -13.35
CA GLN A 34 -18.85 8.85 -12.54
C GLN A 34 -20.05 7.92 -12.23
N LYS A 35 -20.35 6.99 -13.14
CA LYS A 35 -21.33 5.93 -12.94
C LYS A 35 -20.94 4.96 -11.83
N SER A 36 -19.70 4.45 -11.83
CA SER A 36 -19.20 3.55 -10.80
C SER A 36 -19.15 4.23 -9.43
N LEU A 37 -18.70 5.50 -9.37
CA LEU A 37 -18.66 6.28 -8.14
C LEU A 37 -20.06 6.52 -7.59
N LYS A 38 -21.03 6.84 -8.46
CA LYS A 38 -22.45 6.97 -8.07
C LYS A 38 -23.00 5.66 -7.51
N ASN A 39 -22.71 4.53 -8.15
CA ASN A 39 -23.14 3.22 -7.66
C ASN A 39 -22.53 2.90 -6.28
N LEU A 40 -21.25 3.20 -6.09
CA LEU A 40 -20.57 2.99 -4.81
C LEU A 40 -21.16 3.87 -3.70
N ASN A 41 -21.48 5.13 -4.00
CA ASN A 41 -22.19 6.02 -3.06
C ASN A 41 -23.59 5.49 -2.72
N ILE A 42 -24.33 4.93 -3.70
CA ILE A 42 -25.63 4.30 -3.43
C ILE A 42 -25.47 3.12 -2.48
N ILE A 43 -24.46 2.27 -2.69
CA ILE A 43 -24.18 1.12 -1.83
C ILE A 43 -23.81 1.59 -0.42
N GLN A 44 -22.89 2.55 -0.28
CA GLN A 44 -22.52 3.14 1.01
C GLN A 44 -23.74 3.67 1.76
N ASN A 45 -24.57 4.46 1.08
CA ASN A 45 -25.76 5.07 1.68
C ASN A 45 -26.77 4.01 2.13
N LYS A 46 -26.98 2.96 1.33
CA LYS A 46 -27.85 1.84 1.72
C LYS A 46 -27.29 1.09 2.93
N ALA A 47 -26.00 0.80 2.93
CA ALA A 47 -25.33 0.10 4.02
C ALA A 47 -25.42 0.91 5.33
N LEU A 48 -25.13 2.22 5.29
CA LEU A 48 -25.24 3.09 6.45
C LEU A 48 -26.67 3.18 6.99
N ARG A 49 -27.68 3.27 6.11
CA ARG A 49 -29.09 3.27 6.54
C ARG A 49 -29.48 1.99 7.24
N ILE A 50 -29.06 0.83 6.71
CA ILE A 50 -29.35 -0.47 7.31
C ILE A 50 -28.64 -0.59 8.67
N ALA A 51 -27.35 -0.24 8.73
CA ALA A 51 -26.54 -0.37 9.94
C ALA A 51 -27.03 0.55 11.09
N MET A 52 -27.42 1.79 10.77
CA MET A 52 -27.86 2.78 11.76
C MET A 52 -29.38 2.80 11.97
N GLY A 53 -30.15 1.99 11.22
CA GLY A 53 -31.62 1.97 11.32
C GLY A 53 -32.32 3.22 10.77
N TYR A 54 -31.71 3.94 9.82
CA TYR A 54 -32.32 5.15 9.26
C TYR A 54 -33.45 4.85 8.28
N ARG A 55 -34.49 5.69 8.31
CA ARG A 55 -35.55 5.71 7.31
C ARG A 55 -35.01 6.14 5.95
N GLN A 56 -35.70 5.75 4.88
CA GLN A 56 -35.34 6.17 3.51
C GLN A 56 -35.45 7.70 3.33
N SER A 57 -36.34 8.36 4.07
CA SER A 57 -36.52 9.82 4.04
C SER A 57 -35.45 10.62 4.77
N THR A 58 -34.61 9.99 5.60
CA THR A 58 -33.52 10.70 6.30
C THR A 58 -32.54 11.26 5.27
N SER A 59 -32.18 12.54 5.40
CA SER A 59 -31.23 13.15 4.45
C SER A 59 -29.84 12.54 4.59
N THR A 60 -29.11 12.43 3.48
CA THR A 60 -27.77 11.82 3.47
C THR A 60 -26.77 12.61 4.33
N ASN A 61 -26.91 13.93 4.40
CA ASN A 61 -26.02 14.79 5.19
C ASN A 61 -26.15 14.50 6.69
N ILE A 62 -27.38 14.33 7.19
CA ILE A 62 -27.64 13.96 8.59
C ILE A 62 -27.06 12.56 8.87
N MET A 63 -27.32 11.61 7.97
CA MET A 63 -26.80 10.24 8.09
C MET A 63 -25.27 10.22 8.21
N PHE A 64 -24.54 10.97 7.36
CA PHE A 64 -23.08 11.04 7.43
C PHE A 64 -22.58 11.73 8.70
N ALA A 65 -23.23 12.82 9.12
CA ALA A 65 -22.86 13.57 10.33
C ALA A 65 -23.03 12.71 11.59
N GLU A 66 -24.16 12.01 11.71
CA GLU A 66 -24.48 11.18 12.87
C GLU A 66 -23.66 9.88 12.88
N ALA A 67 -23.44 9.25 11.72
CA ALA A 67 -22.55 8.09 11.61
C ALA A 67 -21.05 8.42 11.70
N LYS A 68 -20.68 9.71 11.73
CA LYS A 68 -19.29 10.20 11.69
C LYS A 68 -18.48 9.62 10.52
N GLU A 69 -19.15 9.38 9.40
CA GLU A 69 -18.57 8.71 8.23
C GLU A 69 -18.69 9.62 7.00
N PRO A 70 -17.56 10.10 6.43
CA PRO A 70 -17.63 10.95 5.25
C PRO A 70 -18.05 10.18 3.98
N PRO A 71 -18.52 10.90 2.94
CA PRO A 71 -18.64 10.36 1.59
C PRO A 71 -17.35 9.68 1.11
N ILE A 72 -17.47 8.62 0.30
CA ILE A 72 -16.33 7.86 -0.26
C ILE A 72 -15.24 8.76 -0.87
N HIS A 73 -15.62 9.74 -1.70
CA HIS A 73 -14.63 10.57 -2.39
C HIS A 73 -13.77 11.39 -1.41
N LEU A 74 -14.34 11.92 -0.32
CA LEU A 74 -13.59 12.63 0.71
C LEU A 74 -12.68 11.68 1.49
N ARG A 75 -13.13 10.45 1.76
CA ARG A 75 -12.30 9.43 2.41
C ARG A 75 -11.11 9.03 1.54
N MET A 76 -11.32 8.83 0.24
CA MET A 76 -10.24 8.56 -0.72
C MET A 76 -9.25 9.74 -0.78
N GLN A 77 -9.75 10.98 -0.80
CA GLN A 77 -8.91 12.18 -0.78
C GLN A 77 -8.09 12.28 0.52
N TYR A 78 -8.71 12.06 1.67
CA TYR A 78 -8.04 12.03 2.97
C TYR A 78 -6.93 10.96 3.02
N LEU A 79 -7.22 9.73 2.56
CA LEU A 79 -6.22 8.66 2.49
C LEU A 79 -5.08 9.01 1.53
N CYS A 80 -5.38 9.66 0.40
CA CYS A 80 -4.39 10.13 -0.54
C CYS A 80 -3.42 11.14 0.11
N TYR A 81 -3.93 12.17 0.79
CA TYR A 81 -3.09 13.14 1.48
C TYR A 81 -2.30 12.51 2.63
N ASN A 82 -2.90 11.58 3.39
CA ASN A 82 -2.18 10.84 4.44
C ASN A 82 -1.03 9.99 3.87
N PHE A 83 -1.23 9.38 2.71
CA PHE A 83 -0.16 8.66 2.03
C PHE A 83 0.94 9.62 1.56
N LEU A 84 0.56 10.72 0.89
CA LEU A 84 1.50 11.69 0.35
C LEU A 84 2.31 12.40 1.42
N THR A 85 1.71 12.76 2.55
CA THR A 85 2.45 13.38 3.67
C THR A 85 3.51 12.43 4.22
N LYS A 86 3.18 11.14 4.39
CA LYS A 86 4.16 10.11 4.78
C LYS A 86 5.24 9.87 3.72
N LEU A 87 4.86 9.97 2.44
CA LEU A 87 5.78 9.87 1.31
C LEU A 87 6.79 11.02 1.32
N LEU A 88 6.30 12.26 1.45
CA LEU A 88 7.10 13.49 1.43
C LEU A 88 7.94 13.65 2.69
N ALA A 89 7.50 13.12 3.83
CA ALA A 89 8.30 13.03 5.05
C ALA A 89 9.57 12.17 4.86
N LYS A 90 9.60 11.30 3.83
CA LYS A 90 10.76 10.51 3.42
C LYS A 90 11.41 11.17 2.20
N THR A 91 12.36 12.07 2.45
CA THR A 91 13.00 12.90 1.41
C THR A 91 13.65 12.11 0.27
N LYS A 92 14.11 10.87 0.52
CA LYS A 92 14.77 10.00 -0.46
C LYS A 92 13.84 8.96 -1.10
N HIS A 93 12.52 9.16 -1.05
CA HIS A 93 11.59 8.16 -1.57
C HIS A 93 11.64 8.09 -3.12
N PRO A 94 11.79 6.90 -3.74
CA PRO A 94 11.95 6.76 -5.20
C PRO A 94 10.74 7.21 -6.03
N LEU A 95 9.56 7.32 -5.42
CA LEU A 95 8.37 7.84 -6.10
C LEU A 95 8.40 9.35 -6.35
N ILE A 96 9.12 10.13 -5.55
CA ILE A 96 9.19 11.59 -5.70
C ILE A 96 9.71 11.97 -7.11
N PRO A 97 10.89 11.51 -7.56
CA PRO A 97 11.40 11.88 -8.88
C PRO A 97 10.51 11.35 -10.03
N ILE A 98 9.79 10.24 -9.83
CA ILE A 98 8.84 9.72 -10.82
C ILE A 98 7.64 10.69 -10.95
N LEU A 99 7.12 11.20 -9.84
CA LEU A 99 6.01 12.13 -9.84
C LEU A 99 6.39 13.48 -10.45
N ASP A 100 7.56 13.99 -10.11
CA ASP A 100 8.09 15.23 -10.69
C ASP A 100 8.25 15.09 -12.22
N HIS A 101 8.78 13.96 -12.69
CA HIS A 101 8.89 13.68 -14.12
C HIS A 101 7.51 13.59 -14.81
N ILE A 102 6.51 12.99 -14.15
CA ILE A 102 5.14 12.91 -14.70
C ILE A 102 4.51 14.30 -14.79
N ILE A 103 4.72 15.18 -13.81
CA ILE A 103 4.22 16.55 -13.80
C ILE A 103 4.88 17.37 -14.90
N ALA A 104 6.21 17.35 -14.97
CA ALA A 104 6.97 18.06 -16.01
C ALA A 104 6.53 17.62 -17.42
N ARG A 105 6.24 16.32 -17.60
CA ARG A 105 5.70 15.80 -18.86
C ARG A 105 4.27 16.30 -19.12
N ARG A 106 3.44 16.47 -18.09
CA ARG A 106 2.07 16.99 -18.20
C ARG A 106 1.99 18.47 -18.54
N GLU A 107 2.94 19.26 -18.06
CA GLU A 107 3.05 20.69 -18.34
C GLU A 107 3.59 20.99 -19.74
N ASN A 108 4.06 19.98 -20.47
CA ASN A 108 4.58 20.14 -21.82
C ASN A 108 3.45 20.59 -22.78
N PRO A 109 3.53 21.79 -23.37
CA PRO A 109 2.46 22.35 -24.21
C PRO A 109 2.27 21.60 -25.53
N THR A 110 3.24 20.78 -25.94
CA THR A 110 3.18 19.96 -27.15
C THR A 110 2.41 18.66 -26.93
N LEU A 111 2.23 18.23 -25.67
CA LEU A 111 1.54 16.97 -25.34
C LEU A 111 0.09 17.24 -24.91
N LEU A 112 -0.87 16.73 -25.71
CA LEU A 112 -2.29 16.80 -25.36
C LEU A 112 -2.68 15.63 -24.45
N PHE A 113 -2.87 15.90 -23.16
CA PHE A 113 -3.39 14.91 -22.22
C PHE A 113 -4.91 14.80 -22.34
N ARG A 114 -5.38 13.66 -22.82
CA ARG A 114 -6.81 13.34 -22.86
C ARG A 114 -7.21 12.64 -21.55
N GLY A 115 -8.03 13.31 -20.74
CA GLY A 115 -8.61 12.74 -19.51
C GLY A 115 -8.39 13.61 -18.28
N SER A 116 -9.17 13.33 -17.23
CA SER A 116 -9.01 14.03 -15.95
C SER A 116 -7.68 13.65 -15.29
N LYS A 117 -7.11 14.63 -14.59
CA LYS A 117 -5.94 14.40 -13.75
C LYS A 117 -6.34 13.43 -12.62
N PRO A 118 -5.56 12.36 -12.36
CA PRO A 118 -5.85 11.45 -11.26
C PRO A 118 -5.71 12.17 -9.92
N LEU A 119 -6.52 11.78 -8.93
CA LEU A 119 -6.54 12.34 -7.59
C LEU A 119 -5.14 12.38 -6.96
N PHE A 120 -4.34 11.33 -7.17
CA PHE A 120 -2.99 11.24 -6.64
C PHE A 120 -2.06 12.35 -7.14
N LEU A 121 -2.06 12.65 -8.44
CA LEU A 121 -1.27 13.75 -8.99
C LEU A 121 -1.83 15.12 -8.59
N PHE A 122 -3.15 15.22 -8.46
CA PHE A 122 -3.80 16.44 -7.97
C PHE A 122 -3.35 16.75 -6.54
N ALA A 123 -3.49 15.80 -5.64
CA ALA A 123 -3.08 15.94 -4.25
C ALA A 123 -1.57 16.16 -4.11
N TYR A 124 -0.73 15.55 -4.96
CA TYR A 124 0.72 15.77 -4.91
C TYR A 124 1.09 17.22 -5.23
N GLU A 125 0.58 17.78 -6.34
CA GLU A 125 0.81 19.20 -6.69
C GLU A 125 0.29 20.15 -5.60
N ASP A 126 -0.85 19.83 -4.96
CA ASP A 126 -1.36 20.61 -3.83
C ASP A 126 -0.45 20.53 -2.58
N THR A 127 0.21 19.39 -2.34
CA THR A 127 1.06 19.18 -1.15
C THR A 127 2.47 19.75 -1.27
N ILE A 128 3.02 19.83 -2.49
CA ILE A 128 4.40 20.29 -2.71
C ILE A 128 4.64 21.70 -2.15
N PRO A 129 3.77 22.70 -2.38
CA PRO A 129 3.96 24.06 -1.86
C PRO A 129 4.02 24.17 -0.33
N ILE A 130 3.47 23.18 0.38
CA ILE A 130 3.43 23.13 1.85
C ILE A 130 4.33 22.03 2.42
N GLN A 131 5.17 21.39 1.59
CA GLN A 131 6.02 20.29 2.01
C GLN A 131 6.97 20.68 3.14
N HIS A 132 7.43 21.93 3.19
CA HIS A 132 8.33 22.41 4.24
C HIS A 132 7.70 22.42 5.64
N TYR A 133 6.37 22.35 5.74
CA TYR A 133 5.68 22.17 7.03
C TYR A 133 5.62 20.70 7.47
N ILE A 134 5.98 19.76 6.60
CA ILE A 134 5.95 18.32 6.89
C ILE A 134 7.24 17.94 7.61
N ALA A 135 7.10 17.47 8.85
CA ALA A 135 8.23 16.95 9.61
C ALA A 135 8.85 15.73 8.89
N CYS A 136 10.14 15.82 8.59
CA CYS A 136 10.91 14.76 7.94
C CYS A 136 11.77 14.03 8.98
N SER A 137 11.82 12.70 8.91
CA SER A 137 12.72 11.90 9.73
C SER A 137 13.15 10.66 8.96
N ASP A 138 14.47 10.45 8.89
CA ASP A 138 15.05 9.20 8.38
C ASP A 138 15.08 8.11 9.46
N LYS A 139 14.73 8.46 10.70
CA LYS A 139 14.69 7.54 11.83
C LYS A 139 13.26 7.04 12.05
N PRO A 140 13.08 5.76 12.40
CA PRO A 140 11.80 5.27 12.89
C PRO A 140 11.39 6.04 14.15
N TRP A 141 10.09 6.08 14.41
CA TRP A 141 9.55 6.78 15.57
C TRP A 141 10.05 6.10 16.84
N CYS A 142 10.50 6.90 17.81
CA CYS A 142 10.91 6.37 19.11
C CYS A 142 9.75 5.55 19.70
N TYR A 143 10.07 4.41 20.32
CA TYR A 143 9.11 3.48 20.94
C TYR A 143 8.21 2.66 19.99
N ASN A 144 8.31 2.86 18.67
CA ASN A 144 7.59 2.02 17.70
C ASN A 144 8.31 0.69 17.41
N PHE A 145 9.58 0.61 17.79
CA PHE A 145 10.45 -0.55 17.66
C PHE A 145 11.20 -0.77 18.97
N SER A 146 11.62 -2.02 19.21
CA SER A 146 12.49 -2.33 20.33
C SER A 146 13.78 -1.51 20.25
N TYR A 147 14.34 -1.14 21.40
CA TYR A 147 15.56 -0.33 21.46
C TYR A 147 16.72 -1.01 20.71
N GLU A 148 16.78 -2.33 20.79
CA GLU A 148 17.72 -3.21 20.11
C GLU A 148 17.66 -3.06 18.59
N SER A 149 16.45 -2.88 18.03
CA SER A 149 16.26 -2.68 16.58
C SER A 149 16.86 -1.38 16.06
N LEU A 150 17.04 -0.36 16.91
CA LEU A 150 17.63 0.93 16.50
C LEU A 150 19.14 0.82 16.23
N TRP A 151 19.79 -0.19 16.82
CA TRP A 151 21.24 -0.41 16.71
C TRP A 151 21.58 -1.70 15.96
N PHE A 152 20.57 -2.49 15.59
CA PHE A 152 20.76 -3.71 14.83
C PHE A 152 21.25 -3.39 13.42
N ILE A 153 22.47 -3.80 13.12
CA ILE A 153 23.02 -3.78 11.77
C ILE A 153 22.90 -5.22 11.25
N PRO A 154 21.98 -5.52 10.33
CA PRO A 154 21.92 -6.84 9.74
C PRO A 154 23.20 -7.12 8.97
N ASP A 155 23.72 -8.34 9.11
CA ASP A 155 24.71 -8.86 8.18
C ASP A 155 23.99 -9.19 6.87
N VAL A 156 24.22 -8.38 5.84
CA VAL A 156 23.56 -8.51 4.54
C VAL A 156 24.60 -8.88 3.50
N ASP A 157 24.55 -10.14 3.08
CA ASP A 157 25.34 -10.62 1.95
C ASP A 157 24.62 -10.34 0.63
N LEU A 158 25.15 -9.38 -0.12
CA LEU A 158 24.68 -9.03 -1.46
C LEU A 158 25.45 -9.77 -2.56
N ASP A 159 26.64 -10.29 -2.25
CA ASP A 159 27.55 -10.87 -3.22
C ASP A 159 27.07 -12.24 -3.67
N THR A 160 26.59 -13.07 -2.74
CA THR A 160 26.02 -14.38 -3.09
C THR A 160 24.81 -14.25 -4.00
N GLY A 161 23.91 -13.30 -3.73
CA GLY A 161 22.74 -13.01 -4.56
C GLY A 161 23.11 -12.62 -6.00
N ILE A 162 24.08 -11.70 -6.17
CA ILE A 162 24.61 -11.30 -7.48
C ILE A 162 25.27 -12.51 -8.18
N SER A 163 25.97 -13.35 -7.43
CA SER A 163 26.65 -14.52 -7.96
C SER A 163 25.66 -15.57 -8.51
N ILE A 164 24.48 -15.70 -7.89
CA ILE A 164 23.40 -16.59 -8.35
C ILE A 164 22.79 -16.04 -9.63
N GLN A 165 22.49 -14.73 -9.67
CA GLN A 165 21.90 -14.09 -10.84
C GLN A 165 22.76 -14.22 -12.10
N LYS A 166 24.09 -14.15 -11.96
CA LYS A 166 25.05 -14.22 -13.08
C LYS A 166 25.43 -15.66 -13.49
N ALA A 167 24.94 -16.68 -12.81
CA ALA A 167 25.33 -18.06 -13.08
C ALA A 167 24.62 -18.64 -14.31
N THR A 168 25.29 -19.54 -15.03
CA THR A 168 24.72 -20.26 -16.18
C THR A 168 23.50 -21.11 -15.79
N ASN A 169 23.49 -21.65 -14.57
CA ASN A 169 22.34 -22.32 -13.99
C ASN A 169 22.10 -21.80 -12.55
N PRO A 170 21.26 -20.76 -12.40
CA PRO A 170 21.03 -20.10 -11.12
C PRO A 170 20.49 -21.04 -10.04
N ARG A 171 19.61 -21.97 -10.43
CA ARG A 171 18.97 -22.90 -9.49
C ARG A 171 19.97 -23.86 -8.85
N LEU A 172 20.80 -24.50 -9.67
CA LEU A 172 21.81 -25.43 -9.16
C LEU A 172 22.83 -24.71 -8.27
N LYS A 173 23.18 -23.46 -8.59
CA LYS A 173 24.05 -22.64 -7.75
C LYS A 173 23.40 -22.26 -6.42
N PHE A 174 22.11 -21.90 -6.43
CA PHE A 174 21.33 -21.66 -5.22
C PHE A 174 21.26 -22.91 -4.33
N GLU A 175 20.92 -24.07 -4.90
CA GLU A 175 20.82 -25.34 -4.17
C GLU A 175 22.17 -25.76 -3.54
N ASN A 176 23.28 -25.46 -4.22
CA ASN A 176 24.61 -25.72 -3.69
C ASN A 176 25.01 -24.77 -2.57
N LEU A 177 24.71 -23.46 -2.70
CA LEU A 177 25.02 -22.45 -1.70
C LEU A 177 24.24 -22.69 -0.40
N PHE A 178 22.93 -22.95 -0.52
CA PHE A 178 22.03 -23.12 0.61
C PHE A 178 21.81 -24.59 0.99
N ARG A 179 22.66 -25.51 0.52
CA ARG A 179 22.47 -26.96 0.66
C ARG A 179 22.23 -27.42 2.09
N HIS A 180 22.89 -26.78 3.06
CA HIS A 180 22.78 -27.12 4.48
C HIS A 180 21.45 -26.64 5.09
N GLU A 181 20.97 -25.48 4.67
CA GLU A 181 19.71 -24.88 5.13
C GLU A 181 18.52 -25.57 4.47
N LEU A 182 18.63 -25.88 3.17
CA LEU A 182 17.63 -26.62 2.41
C LEU A 182 17.38 -28.04 2.96
N ARG A 183 18.36 -28.65 3.62
CA ARG A 183 18.18 -29.95 4.31
C ARG A 183 17.28 -29.85 5.54
N LYS A 184 17.20 -28.67 6.17
CA LYS A 184 16.35 -28.41 7.33
C LYS A 184 15.02 -27.75 6.94
N ALA A 185 14.96 -27.18 5.74
CA ALA A 185 13.77 -26.52 5.23
C ALA A 185 12.69 -27.52 4.82
N SER A 186 11.43 -27.12 5.01
CA SER A 186 10.26 -27.83 4.49
C SER A 186 9.89 -27.30 3.11
N CYS A 187 9.50 -28.19 2.20
CA CYS A 187 9.02 -27.81 0.87
C CYS A 187 7.54 -27.42 0.94
N TRP A 188 7.20 -26.25 0.42
CA TRP A 188 5.82 -25.75 0.41
C TRP A 188 5.28 -25.74 -1.02
N PHE A 189 4.05 -26.22 -1.15
CA PHE A 189 3.31 -26.25 -2.40
C PHE A 189 2.23 -25.17 -2.33
N THR A 190 2.20 -24.29 -3.31
CA THR A 190 1.02 -23.42 -3.51
C THR A 190 -0.10 -24.26 -4.11
N ASP A 191 -1.35 -23.85 -3.89
CA ASP A 191 -2.56 -24.62 -4.25
C ASP A 191 -2.58 -25.06 -5.75
N GLY A 192 -1.90 -24.33 -6.62
CA GLY A 192 -1.74 -24.67 -8.05
C GLY A 192 -0.66 -25.69 -8.40
N SER A 193 0.13 -26.21 -7.44
CA SER A 193 1.30 -27.07 -7.69
C SER A 193 1.13 -28.54 -7.27
N LYS A 194 -0.08 -28.95 -6.87
CA LYS A 194 -0.39 -30.35 -6.53
C LYS A 194 -0.65 -31.18 -7.80
N ILE A 195 0.41 -31.52 -8.52
CA ILE A 195 0.37 -32.56 -9.56
C ILE A 195 1.58 -33.47 -9.32
N ASP A 196 1.35 -34.79 -9.36
CA ASP A 196 2.42 -35.78 -9.26
C ASP A 196 3.55 -35.46 -10.27
N ASN A 197 4.80 -35.48 -9.80
CA ASN A 197 6.04 -35.09 -10.49
C ASN A 197 6.36 -33.60 -10.68
N ASN A 198 5.61 -32.64 -10.11
CA ASN A 198 5.98 -31.22 -10.20
C ASN A 198 6.84 -30.69 -9.04
N GLU A 199 7.64 -29.68 -9.38
CA GLU A 199 8.54 -28.99 -8.47
C GLU A 199 7.73 -28.13 -7.46
N PHE A 200 8.11 -28.19 -6.19
CA PHE A 200 7.53 -27.39 -5.12
C PHE A 200 7.71 -25.89 -5.38
N ALA A 201 6.83 -25.05 -4.82
CA ALA A 201 6.83 -23.61 -5.08
C ALA A 201 7.93 -22.86 -4.32
N GLY A 202 8.43 -23.44 -3.23
CA GLY A 202 9.54 -22.88 -2.46
C GLY A 202 9.89 -23.67 -1.22
N PHE A 203 10.85 -23.14 -0.46
CA PHE A 203 11.33 -23.69 0.81
C PHE A 203 10.97 -22.74 1.95
N ALA A 204 10.61 -23.30 3.11
CA ALA A 204 10.44 -22.54 4.34
C ALA A 204 11.29 -23.16 5.45
N ASN A 205 12.08 -22.33 6.12
CA ASN A 205 12.86 -22.75 7.29
C ASN A 205 11.94 -22.76 8.51
N LEU A 206 11.87 -23.88 9.23
CA LEU A 206 10.96 -24.05 10.37
C LEU A 206 11.56 -23.55 11.70
N ASP A 207 12.86 -23.25 11.71
CA ASP A 207 13.64 -22.87 12.90
C ASP A 207 13.90 -21.35 13.02
N ALA A 208 13.05 -20.51 12.41
CA ALA A 208 13.20 -19.04 12.45
C ALA A 208 12.33 -18.39 13.54
#